data_AF-T1FZV1-F1
#
_entry.id   AF-T1FZV1-F1
#
_cell.length_a   1.000
_cell.length_b   1.000
_cell.length_c   1.000
_cell.angle_alpha   90.00
_cell.angle_beta   90.00
_cell.angle_gamma   90.00
#
_symmetry.space_group_name_H-M   'P 1'
#
loop_
_entity.id
_entity.type
_entity.pdbx_description
1 polymer ?
#
loop_
_entity_poly.entity_id
_entity_poly.type
_entity_poly.pdbx_seq_one_letter_code
_entity_poly.pdbx_strand_id
1 'polypeptide(L)'
;LVGVTTDGAPCMTGKNMAKSVPQNIITHHGIIHQENLGVMTLDMKHVMEKVVSCKLHQIKKSYNQRKFKSFVEVGSDHDDVIYFCQVRWLSKSTTLSRFWNLRQK
;
A
#
# COMPACT_ATOMS: atom_id res chain seq x y z
N LEU A 1 -4.32 5.48 33.44
CA LEU A 1 -4.86 5.64 32.07
C LEU A 1 -4.19 4.57 31.22
N VAL A 2 -4.95 3.74 30.49
CA VAL A 2 -4.38 2.68 29.64
C VAL A 2 -4.81 2.94 28.19
N GLY A 3 -3.82 3.12 27.32
CA GLY A 3 -4.03 3.24 25.89
C GLY A 3 -3.85 1.89 25.21
N VAL A 4 -4.80 1.47 24.37
CA VAL A 4 -4.71 0.25 23.57
C VAL A 4 -4.67 0.64 22.11
N THR A 5 -3.68 0.11 21.38
CA THR A 5 -3.55 0.29 19.95
C THR A 5 -3.97 -0.99 19.25
N THR A 6 -5.01 -0.95 18.40
CA THR A 6 -5.51 -2.12 17.67
C THR A 6 -5.31 -1.97 16.18
N ASP A 7 -5.18 -3.08 15.45
CA ASP A 7 -5.07 -3.13 13.99
C ASP A 7 -6.40 -2.80 13.27
N GLY A 8 -7.46 -2.50 14.03
CA GLY A 8 -8.79 -2.18 13.51
C GLY A 8 -9.58 -3.41 13.04
N ALA A 9 -9.07 -4.64 13.18
CA ALA A 9 -9.81 -5.83 12.78
C ALA A 9 -11.09 -5.96 13.62
N PRO A 10 -12.24 -6.40 13.04
CA PRO A 10 -13.49 -6.58 13.80
C PRO A 10 -13.34 -7.48 15.04
N CYS A 11 -12.43 -8.47 14.98
CA CYS A 11 -12.10 -9.33 16.13
C CYS A 11 -11.31 -8.60 17.24
N MET A 12 -10.59 -7.53 16.90
CA MET A 12 -9.76 -6.71 17.79
C MET A 12 -10.44 -5.40 18.21
N THR A 13 -11.58 -5.05 17.62
CA THR A 13 -12.33 -3.81 17.88
C THR A 13 -13.66 -4.03 18.61
N GLY A 14 -13.92 -5.25 19.10
CA GLY A 14 -15.19 -5.65 19.70
C GLY A 14 -15.25 -5.62 21.24
N LYS A 15 -16.47 -5.86 21.74
CA LYS A 15 -16.92 -5.95 23.15
C LYS A 15 -16.12 -6.92 24.05
N ASN A 16 -15.18 -7.69 23.51
CA ASN A 16 -14.43 -8.72 24.22
C ASN A 16 -12.98 -8.31 24.58
N MET A 17 -12.45 -7.21 24.04
CA MET A 17 -11.11 -6.71 24.40
C MET A 17 -11.09 -5.95 25.74
N ALA A 18 -12.24 -5.43 26.18
CA ALA A 18 -12.36 -4.55 27.35
C ALA A 18 -13.00 -5.19 28.59
N LYS A 19 -13.42 -6.47 28.54
CA LYS A 19 -14.13 -7.11 29.67
C LYS A 19 -13.22 -7.47 30.85
N SER A 20 -11.93 -7.64 30.62
CA SER A 20 -10.96 -8.07 31.63
C SER A 20 -10.19 -6.92 32.28
N VAL A 21 -10.33 -5.68 31.81
CA VAL A 21 -9.57 -4.53 32.30
C VAL A 21 -10.54 -3.52 32.95
N PRO A 22 -10.51 -3.36 34.28
CA PRO A 22 -11.49 -2.54 35.03
C PRO A 22 -11.21 -1.03 34.96
N GLN A 23 -10.65 -0.51 33.85
CA GLN A 23 -10.28 0.90 33.69
C GLN A 23 -10.84 1.49 32.38
N ASN A 24 -11.02 2.80 32.35
CA ASN A 24 -11.33 3.55 31.13
C ASN A 24 -10.20 3.36 30.11
N ILE A 25 -10.41 2.47 29.13
CA ILE A 25 -9.48 2.21 28.04
C ILE A 25 -9.70 3.26 26.95
N ILE A 26 -8.62 3.94 26.57
CA ILE A 26 -8.62 4.78 25.36
C ILE A 26 -8.14 3.91 24.21
N THR A 27 -9.02 3.66 23.25
CA THR A 27 -8.70 2.86 22.07
C THR A 27 -8.21 3.77 20.96
N HIS A 28 -7.00 3.53 20.50
CA HIS A 28 -6.46 4.15 19.29
C HIS A 28 -6.38 3.09 18.19
N HIS A 29 -6.71 3.49 16.97
CA HIS A 29 -6.31 2.70 15.81
C HIS A 29 -4.79 2.81 15.65
N GLY A 30 -4.14 1.71 15.31
CA GLY A 30 -2.72 1.73 14.96
C GLY A 30 -2.44 2.73 13.86
N ILE A 31 -1.31 3.44 13.96
CA ILE A 31 -0.86 4.42 12.96
C ILE A 31 -0.89 3.81 11.55
N ILE A 32 -0.50 2.54 11.45
CA ILE A 32 -0.54 1.72 10.24
C ILE A 32 -1.96 1.57 9.66
N HIS A 33 -2.97 1.37 10.53
CA HIS A 33 -4.36 1.27 10.13
C HIS A 33 -4.90 2.62 9.64
N GLN A 34 -4.53 3.71 10.32
CA GLN A 34 -4.92 5.06 9.91
C GLN A 34 -4.29 5.47 8.57
N GLU A 35 -3.03 5.14 8.34
CA GLU A 35 -2.37 5.35 7.04
C GLU A 35 -3.08 4.60 5.92
N ASN A 36 -3.47 3.34 6.16
CA ASN A 36 -4.24 2.56 5.18
C ASN A 36 -5.62 3.18 4.91
N LEU A 37 -6.37 3.58 5.94
CA LEU A 37 -7.64 4.29 5.77
C LEU A 37 -7.46 5.59 4.99
N GLY A 38 -6.42 6.37 5.25
CA GLY A 38 -6.10 7.57 4.49
C GLY A 38 -5.87 7.29 3.00
N VAL A 39 -5.10 6.26 2.68
CA VAL A 39 -4.79 5.88 1.28
C VAL A 39 -6.00 5.28 0.55
N MET A 40 -6.92 4.63 1.27
CA MET A 40 -8.18 4.12 0.72
C MET A 40 -9.24 5.19 0.51
N THR A 41 -9.26 6.23 1.36
CA THR A 41 -10.19 7.36 1.24
C THR A 41 -9.76 8.36 0.16
N LEU A 42 -8.48 8.43 -0.18
CA LEU A 42 -7.98 9.20 -1.32
C LEU A 42 -8.49 8.61 -2.64
N ASP A 43 -9.26 9.39 -3.41
CA ASP A 43 -9.70 9.03 -4.75
C ASP A 43 -8.55 9.09 -5.76
N MET A 44 -7.76 8.00 -5.77
CA MET A 44 -6.66 7.80 -6.70
C MET A 44 -6.99 6.76 -7.77
N LYS A 45 -8.29 6.47 -7.99
CA LYS A 45 -8.70 5.39 -8.90
C LYS A 45 -8.14 5.60 -10.30
N HIS A 46 -8.31 6.80 -10.86
CA HIS A 46 -7.83 7.14 -12.20
C HIS A 46 -6.31 6.98 -12.32
N VAL A 47 -5.55 7.48 -11.33
CA VAL A 47 -4.08 7.39 -11.33
C VAL A 47 -3.64 5.93 -11.27
N MET A 48 -4.24 5.14 -10.38
CA MET A 48 -3.92 3.71 -10.26
C MET A 48 -4.24 2.93 -11.53
N GLU A 49 -5.36 3.23 -12.20
CA GLU A 49 -5.70 2.61 -13.48
C GLU A 49 -4.65 2.88 -14.56
N LYS A 50 -4.10 4.10 -14.62
CA LYS A 50 -3.01 4.44 -15.54
C LYS A 50 -1.73 3.68 -15.21
N VAL A 51 -1.33 3.67 -13.94
CA VAL A 51 -0.11 2.97 -13.49
C VAL A 51 -0.20 1.47 -13.77
N VAL A 52 -1.35 0.84 -13.47
CA VAL A 52 -1.61 -0.57 -13.76
C VAL A 52 -1.62 -0.83 -15.26
N SER A 53 -2.24 0.04 -16.06
CA SER A 53 -2.26 -0.09 -17.52
C SER A 53 -0.87 -0.02 -18.15
N CYS A 54 -0.02 0.90 -17.67
CA CYS A 54 1.39 0.98 -18.06
C CYS A 54 2.12 -0.32 -17.75
N LYS A 55 1.92 -0.86 -16.54
CA LYS A 55 2.53 -2.13 -16.12
C LYS A 55 2.06 -3.31 -16.97
N LEU A 56 0.76 -3.40 -17.25
CA LEU A 56 0.18 -4.43 -18.11
C LEU A 56 0.71 -4.32 -19.56
N HIS A 57 0.89 -3.10 -20.08
CA HIS A 57 1.47 -2.88 -21.39
C HIS A 57 2.92 -3.36 -21.48
N GLN A 58 3.69 -3.17 -20.41
CA GLN A 58 5.07 -3.66 -20.30
C GLN A 58 5.11 -5.20 -20.27
N ILE A 59 4.24 -5.85 -19.47
CA ILE A 59 4.17 -7.31 -19.36
C ILE A 59 3.73 -7.97 -20.68
N LYS A 60 2.73 -7.40 -21.36
CA LYS A 60 2.19 -7.96 -22.61
C LYS A 60 3.21 -8.01 -23.76
N LYS A 61 4.26 -7.18 -23.70
CA LYS A 61 5.27 -7.09 -24.75
C LYS A 61 6.62 -7.49 -24.19
N SER A 62 7.09 -8.70 -24.48
CA SER A 62 8.39 -9.22 -24.02
C SER A 62 9.57 -8.31 -24.40
N TYR A 63 9.45 -7.59 -25.52
CA TYR A 63 10.41 -6.55 -25.92
C TYR A 63 10.39 -5.34 -24.98
N ASN A 64 9.21 -4.87 -24.58
CA ASN A 64 9.04 -3.77 -23.63
C ASN A 64 9.50 -4.19 -22.23
N GLN A 65 9.31 -5.45 -21.84
CA GLN A 65 9.85 -5.96 -20.58
C GLN A 65 11.37 -5.86 -20.53
N ARG A 66 12.08 -6.30 -21.59
CA ARG A 66 13.55 -6.18 -21.66
C ARG A 66 14.02 -4.73 -21.68
N LYS A 67 13.39 -3.88 -22.49
CA LYS A 67 13.70 -2.44 -22.56
C LYS A 67 13.44 -1.71 -21.25
N PHE A 68 12.34 -2.02 -20.59
CA PHE A 68 12.03 -1.44 -19.30
C PHE A 68 13.00 -1.94 -18.25
N LYS A 69 13.34 -3.24 -18.24
CA LYS A 69 14.34 -3.78 -17.33
C LYS A 69 15.69 -3.09 -17.53
N SER A 70 16.16 -2.91 -18.76
CA SER A 70 17.39 -2.16 -19.03
C SER A 70 17.30 -0.67 -18.66
N PHE A 71 16.13 -0.05 -18.79
CA PHE A 71 15.90 1.34 -18.36
C PHE A 71 15.91 1.47 -16.83
N VAL A 72 15.39 0.46 -16.13
CA VAL A 72 15.30 0.41 -14.67
C VAL A 72 16.64 0.02 -14.03
N GLU A 73 17.35 -0.98 -14.57
CA GLU A 73 18.64 -1.49 -14.08
C GLU A 73 19.74 -0.41 -14.03
N VAL A 74 19.63 0.66 -14.83
CA VAL A 74 20.50 1.83 -14.72
C VAL A 74 20.06 2.67 -13.51
N GLY A 75 20.43 2.23 -12.30
CA GLY A 75 20.44 3.05 -11.08
C GLY A 75 19.18 3.03 -10.20
N SER A 76 18.44 1.92 -10.08
CA SER A 76 17.44 1.76 -9.00
C SER A 76 17.65 0.47 -8.24
N ASP A 77 17.38 0.51 -6.93
CA ASP A 77 17.42 -0.65 -6.01
C ASP A 77 16.35 -1.72 -6.33
N HIS A 78 15.56 -1.52 -7.38
CA HIS A 78 14.43 -2.35 -7.75
C HIS A 78 14.42 -2.60 -9.25
N ASP A 79 14.31 -3.87 -9.65
CA ASP A 79 14.31 -4.28 -11.07
C ASP A 79 12.95 -4.07 -11.76
N ASP A 80 11.90 -3.74 -11.00
CA ASP A 80 10.53 -3.63 -11.54
C ASP A 80 9.52 -2.88 -10.66
N VAL A 81 8.42 -2.44 -11.28
CA VAL A 81 7.22 -1.92 -10.60
C VAL A 81 6.40 -3.10 -10.06
N ILE A 82 6.15 -3.14 -8.74
CA ILE A 82 5.36 -4.20 -8.09
C ILE A 82 3.92 -4.16 -8.60
N TYR A 83 3.37 -5.35 -8.91
CA TYR A 83 1.96 -5.52 -9.23
C TYR A 83 1.10 -5.07 -8.05
N PHE A 84 0.25 -4.07 -8.28
CA PHE A 84 -0.71 -3.63 -7.28
C PHE A 84 -1.71 -4.75 -6.97
N CYS A 85 -1.88 -5.08 -5.70
CA CYS A 85 -2.89 -6.03 -5.24
C CYS A 85 -3.65 -5.39 -4.07
N GLN A 86 -4.96 -5.18 -4.24
CA GLN A 86 -5.82 -4.56 -3.21
C GLN A 86 -5.76 -5.29 -1.85
N VAL A 87 -5.40 -6.59 -1.84
CA VAL A 87 -5.27 -7.40 -0.62
C VAL A 87 -4.00 -7.07 0.18
N ARG A 88 -2.93 -6.62 -0.49
CA ARG A 88 -1.70 -6.13 0.17
C ARG A 88 -1.81 -4.62 0.35
N TRP A 89 -2.21 -4.22 1.55
CA TRP A 89 -2.52 -2.85 1.95
C TRP A 89 -1.39 -1.81 1.70
N LEU A 90 -0.11 -2.19 1.83
CA LEU A 90 1.03 -1.31 1.47
C LEU A 90 1.32 -1.21 -0.05
N SER A 91 0.60 -1.95 -0.89
CA SER A 91 0.94 -2.02 -2.32
C SER A 91 0.62 -0.73 -3.07
N LYS A 92 -0.42 0.03 -2.67
CA LYS A 92 -0.82 1.26 -3.39
C LYS A 92 0.26 2.34 -3.32
N SER A 93 0.70 2.68 -2.10
CA SER A 93 1.74 3.68 -1.85
C SER A 93 3.09 3.22 -2.41
N THR A 94 3.45 1.95 -2.23
CA THR A 94 4.70 1.39 -2.75
C THR A 94 4.74 1.38 -4.27
N THR A 95 3.66 0.97 -4.94
CA THR A 95 3.56 0.97 -6.41
C THR A 95 3.65 2.40 -6.97
N LEU A 96 2.95 3.37 -6.36
CA LEU A 96 3.03 4.76 -6.78
C LEU A 96 4.42 5.37 -6.56
N SER A 97 5.04 5.13 -5.41
CA SER A 97 6.39 5.61 -5.11
C SER A 97 7.42 5.06 -6.10
N ARG A 98 7.36 3.74 -6.39
CA ARG A 98 8.21 3.12 -7.41
C ARG A 98 7.99 3.72 -8.79
N PHE A 99 6.73 3.87 -9.20
CA PHE A 99 6.40 4.48 -10.49
C PHE A 99 6.92 5.92 -10.60
N TRP A 100 6.81 6.71 -9.52
CA TRP A 100 7.30 8.08 -9.47
C TRP A 100 8.82 8.17 -9.57
N ASN A 101 9.54 7.31 -8.85
CA ASN A 101 11.00 7.27 -8.89
C ASN A 101 11.53 6.89 -10.29
N LEU A 102 10.78 6.09 -11.05
CA LEU A 102 11.12 5.78 -12.44
C LEU A 102 10.90 6.94 -13.42
N ARG A 103 10.06 7.93 -13.07
CA ARG A 103 9.85 9.13 -13.90
C ARG A 103 11.05 10.09 -13.82
N GLN A 104 11.82 10.06 -12.74
CA GLN A 104 12.94 10.98 -12.51
C GLN A 104 14.26 10.51 -13.12
N LYS A 105 14.20 9.45 -13.93
CA LYS A 105 15.28 8.96 -14.78
C LYS A 105 14.94 9.21 -16.24
#